data_AF-A0A379V100-F1
#
_entry.id   AF-A0A379V100-F1
#
_cell.length_a   1.000
_cell.length_b   1.000
_cell.length_c   1.000
_cell.angle_alpha   90.00
_cell.angle_beta   90.00
_cell.angle_gamma   90.00
#
_symmetry.space_group_name_H-M   'P 1'
#
loop_
_entity.id
_entity.type
_entity.pdbx_description
1 polymer ?
#
loop_
_entity_poly.entity_id
_entity_poly.type
_entity_poly.pdbx_seq_one_letter_code
_entity_poly.pdbx_strand_id
1 'polypeptide(L)'
;MTPEHLPTEQYEAQLAEKVARLQSMMAPFSDLVPEVFRSPVSHYRMRAEFRLWHDGDDLYHIMFDQQTKSRIRVDTFPAASQLINTLMKAMIAGVRDNHALRHKLFQMDYLTTLSNQAVVSLLYHKKLDEEWREAATALRDALRAQGLNVHLIGRATKTKIELDQDYIDERLPVAGKEMIYRQVENSFTQPNAAMNIQMLEWALEVTKDSKGDLLELYCGNGNFL
;
A
#
# COMPACT_ATOMS: atom_id res chain seq x y z
N MET A 1 -5.69 4.32 -14.22
CA MET A 1 -5.25 3.12 -13.47
C MET A 1 -3.74 3.07 -13.55
N THR A 2 -3.05 2.61 -12.50
CA THR A 2 -1.63 2.26 -12.63
C THR A 2 -1.52 0.89 -13.32
N PRO A 3 -0.89 0.80 -14.50
CA PRO A 3 -0.77 -0.45 -15.24
C PRO A 3 0.23 -1.43 -14.60
N GLU A 4 0.16 -2.70 -15.00
CA GLU A 4 1.19 -3.71 -14.69
C GLU A 4 2.53 -3.36 -15.35
N HIS A 5 2.52 -2.78 -16.55
CA HIS A 5 3.74 -2.27 -17.20
C HIS A 5 3.82 -0.75 -17.05
N LEU A 6 4.79 -0.27 -16.27
CA LEU A 6 5.00 1.16 -16.05
C LEU A 6 5.74 1.79 -17.25
N PRO A 7 5.19 2.84 -17.89
CA PRO A 7 5.89 3.59 -18.94
C PRO A 7 6.93 4.53 -18.32
N THR A 8 7.97 3.95 -17.71
CA THR A 8 9.00 4.69 -16.95
C THR A 8 9.75 5.70 -17.81
N GLU A 9 9.90 5.43 -19.09
CA GLU A 9 10.48 6.34 -20.09
C GLU A 9 9.66 7.62 -20.30
N GLN A 10 8.37 7.60 -19.95
CA GLN A 10 7.49 8.77 -20.02
C GLN A 10 7.46 9.56 -18.70
N TYR A 11 8.18 9.14 -17.67
CA TYR A 11 8.08 9.72 -16.33
C TYR A 11 8.32 11.23 -16.31
N GLU A 12 9.41 11.72 -16.92
CA GLU A 12 9.72 13.15 -16.94
C GLU A 12 8.70 13.96 -17.74
N ALA A 13 8.18 13.41 -18.84
CA ALA A 13 7.12 14.06 -19.63
C ALA A 13 5.81 14.17 -18.82
N GLN A 14 5.44 13.09 -18.12
CA GLN A 14 4.27 13.09 -17.23
C GLN A 14 4.43 14.04 -16.05
N LEU A 15 5.64 14.20 -15.51
CA LEU A 15 5.93 15.17 -14.46
C LEU A 15 5.85 16.60 -14.99
N ALA A 16 6.46 16.89 -16.13
CA ALA A 16 6.42 18.21 -16.76
C ALA A 16 4.98 18.67 -17.04
N GLU A 17 4.13 17.76 -17.53
CA GLU A 17 2.69 18.01 -17.73
C GLU A 17 2.00 18.40 -16.42
N LYS A 18 2.25 17.68 -15.32
CA LYS A 18 1.70 18.00 -14.00
C LYS A 18 2.16 19.37 -13.49
N VAL A 19 3.43 19.72 -13.69
CA VAL A 19 3.99 21.02 -13.30
C VAL A 19 3.32 22.15 -14.07
N ALA A 20 3.26 22.05 -15.40
CA ALA A 20 2.61 23.06 -16.24
C ALA A 20 1.12 23.23 -15.90
N ARG A 21 0.43 22.11 -15.63
CA ARG A 21 -0.97 22.12 -15.19
C ARG A 21 -1.14 22.81 -13.83
N LEU A 22 -0.28 22.52 -12.86
CA LEU A 22 -0.32 23.18 -11.54
C LEU A 22 -0.08 24.68 -11.66
N GLN A 23 0.93 25.10 -12.44
CA GLN A 23 1.21 26.52 -12.69
C GLN A 23 -0.01 27.23 -13.29
N SER A 24 -0.67 26.60 -14.26
CA SER A 24 -1.88 27.16 -14.88
C SER A 24 -3.04 27.29 -13.89
N MET A 25 -3.23 26.30 -13.02
CA MET A 25 -4.27 26.32 -11.99
C MET A 25 -4.02 27.38 -10.91
N MET A 26 -2.76 27.62 -10.56
CA MET A 26 -2.37 28.55 -9.49
C MET A 26 -2.19 29.99 -9.95
N ALA A 27 -2.10 30.24 -11.26
CA ALA A 27 -1.88 31.57 -11.83
C ALA A 27 -2.83 32.69 -11.30
N PRO A 28 -4.13 32.43 -11.01
CA PRO A 28 -5.00 33.45 -10.41
C PRO A 28 -4.64 33.83 -8.96
N PHE A 29 -3.83 33.03 -8.27
CA PHE A 29 -3.55 33.16 -6.83
C PHE A 29 -2.07 33.41 -6.51
N SER A 30 -1.16 32.96 -7.37
CA SER A 30 0.28 33.05 -7.17
C SER A 30 1.02 33.01 -8.50
N ASP A 31 2.11 33.76 -8.58
CA ASP A 31 3.09 33.76 -9.68
C ASP A 31 4.34 32.93 -9.34
N LEU A 32 4.37 32.27 -8.18
CA LEU A 32 5.51 31.47 -7.75
C LEU A 32 5.73 30.27 -8.67
N VAL A 33 7.01 29.99 -8.93
CA VAL A 33 7.43 28.73 -9.54
C VAL A 33 7.36 27.64 -8.47
N PRO A 34 6.59 26.55 -8.67
CA PRO A 34 6.44 25.53 -7.65
C PRO A 34 7.75 24.75 -7.46
N GLU A 35 8.06 24.40 -6.22
CA GLU A 35 9.03 23.36 -5.90
C GLU A 35 8.51 22.00 -6.39
N VAL A 36 9.39 21.17 -6.97
CA VAL A 36 9.00 19.91 -7.59
C VAL A 36 9.76 18.74 -6.97
N PHE A 37 9.01 17.87 -6.31
CA PHE A 37 9.51 16.67 -5.63
C PHE A 37 9.25 15.43 -6.49
N ARG A 38 10.27 14.57 -6.65
CA ARG A 38 10.22 13.40 -7.55
C ARG A 38 9.95 12.12 -6.77
N SER A 39 9.02 11.31 -7.25
CA SER A 39 8.84 9.92 -6.81
C SER A 39 9.88 9.02 -7.49
N PRO A 40 10.31 7.92 -6.87
CA PRO A 40 10.89 6.80 -7.62
C PRO A 40 9.96 6.38 -8.77
N VAL A 41 10.55 5.99 -9.90
CA VAL A 41 9.80 5.64 -11.13
C VAL A 41 9.04 4.32 -11.02
N SER A 42 9.40 3.48 -10.06
CA SER A 42 8.79 2.18 -9.75
C SER A 42 8.89 1.90 -8.24
N HIS A 43 8.16 0.89 -7.78
CA HIS A 43 8.14 0.41 -6.39
C HIS A 43 7.86 1.47 -5.33
N TYR A 44 7.14 2.52 -5.72
CA TYR A 44 6.87 3.67 -4.87
C TYR A 44 5.63 3.50 -4.00
N ARG A 45 4.76 2.53 -4.29
CA ARG A 45 3.47 2.37 -3.62
C ARG A 45 3.55 1.32 -2.50
N MET A 46 3.28 1.75 -1.27
CA MET A 46 3.41 0.94 -0.05
C MET A 46 2.13 0.16 0.30
N ARG A 47 1.02 0.45 -0.39
CA ARG A 47 -0.25 -0.28 -0.29
C ARG A 47 -0.87 -0.59 -1.65
N ALA A 48 -1.39 -1.81 -1.80
CA ALA A 48 -2.08 -2.24 -3.00
C ALA A 48 -3.22 -3.19 -2.67
N GLU A 49 -4.30 -3.12 -3.44
CA GLU A 49 -5.52 -3.90 -3.22
C GLU A 49 -5.86 -4.56 -4.55
N PHE A 50 -6.11 -5.87 -4.52
CA PHE A 50 -6.34 -6.66 -5.72
C PHE A 50 -7.54 -7.57 -5.55
N ARG A 51 -8.42 -7.58 -6.55
CA ARG A 51 -9.41 -8.65 -6.65
C ARG A 51 -8.73 -9.94 -7.05
N LEU A 52 -9.33 -11.06 -6.66
CA LEU A 52 -8.89 -12.39 -7.04
C LEU A 52 -9.87 -13.02 -8.01
N TRP A 53 -9.33 -13.68 -9.03
CA TRP A 53 -10.09 -14.43 -10.00
C TRP A 53 -9.81 -15.92 -9.83
N HIS A 54 -10.88 -16.72 -9.81
CA HIS A 54 -10.82 -18.18 -9.73
C HIS A 54 -11.06 -18.73 -11.13
N ASP A 55 -10.10 -19.48 -11.65
CA ASP A 55 -10.18 -20.12 -12.96
C ASP A 55 -9.92 -21.62 -12.82
N GLY A 56 -11.01 -22.39 -12.62
CA GLY A 56 -10.91 -23.80 -12.24
C GLY A 56 -10.18 -23.94 -10.90
N ASP A 57 -9.00 -24.57 -10.93
CA ASP A 57 -8.10 -24.74 -9.79
C ASP A 57 -7.06 -23.62 -9.67
N ASP A 58 -6.87 -22.79 -10.71
CA ASP A 58 -5.98 -21.63 -10.62
C ASP A 58 -6.63 -20.46 -9.85
N LEU A 59 -5.78 -19.58 -9.32
CA LEU A 59 -6.13 -18.39 -8.57
C LEU A 59 -5.07 -17.33 -8.83
N TYR A 60 -5.49 -16.13 -9.24
CA TYR A 60 -4.57 -15.02 -9.51
C TYR A 60 -5.19 -13.66 -9.23
N HIS A 61 -4.32 -12.66 -9.02
CA HIS A 61 -4.74 -11.27 -8.85
C HIS A 61 -5.23 -10.67 -10.16
N ILE A 62 -6.24 -9.82 -10.07
CA ILE A 62 -6.77 -9.06 -11.18
C ILE A 62 -6.98 -7.59 -10.82
N MET A 63 -6.87 -6.75 -11.84
CA MET A 63 -7.33 -5.36 -11.85
C MET A 63 -8.35 -5.16 -12.97
N PHE A 64 -9.04 -4.02 -13.00
CA PHE A 64 -10.08 -3.74 -14.01
C PHE A 64 -9.72 -2.56 -14.87
N ASP A 65 -9.58 -2.78 -16.18
CA ASP A 65 -9.33 -1.71 -17.14
C ASP A 65 -10.29 -0.53 -16.92
N GLN A 66 -9.76 0.69 -16.91
CA GLN A 66 -10.55 1.84 -16.47
C GLN A 66 -11.68 2.17 -17.45
N GLN A 67 -11.45 1.94 -18.75
CA GLN A 67 -12.37 2.27 -19.84
C GLN A 67 -13.35 1.11 -20.09
N THR A 68 -12.82 -0.09 -20.31
CA THR A 68 -13.60 -1.28 -20.73
C THR A 68 -14.16 -2.08 -19.56
N LYS A 69 -13.67 -1.86 -18.34
CA LYS A 69 -13.97 -2.68 -17.14
C LYS A 69 -13.59 -4.16 -17.29
N SER A 70 -12.80 -4.49 -18.31
CA SER A 70 -12.29 -5.85 -18.52
C SER A 70 -11.29 -6.23 -17.42
N ARG A 71 -11.18 -7.54 -17.14
CA ARG A 71 -10.27 -8.08 -16.13
C ARG A 71 -8.88 -8.20 -16.74
N ILE A 72 -7.90 -7.68 -16.04
CA ILE A 72 -6.48 -7.79 -16.37
C ILE A 72 -5.85 -8.67 -15.29
N ARG A 73 -5.30 -9.83 -15.67
CA ARG A 73 -4.47 -10.66 -14.78
C ARG A 73 -3.21 -9.88 -14.43
N VAL A 74 -2.82 -9.91 -13.16
CA VAL A 74 -1.66 -9.21 -12.63
C VAL A 74 -0.80 -10.20 -11.88
N ASP A 75 0.31 -10.62 -12.48
CA ASP A 75 1.26 -11.55 -11.84
C ASP A 75 2.36 -10.77 -11.08
N THR A 76 2.61 -9.52 -11.48
CA THR A 76 3.48 -8.58 -10.77
C THR A 76 2.87 -7.18 -10.79
N PHE A 77 3.25 -6.33 -9.84
CA PHE A 77 2.79 -4.96 -9.81
C PHE A 77 3.95 -4.00 -9.52
N PRO A 78 4.72 -3.60 -10.55
CA PRO A 78 5.94 -2.79 -10.40
C PRO A 78 5.72 -1.42 -9.76
N ALA A 79 4.48 -0.94 -9.67
CA ALA A 79 4.16 0.26 -8.91
C ALA A 79 4.23 0.03 -7.40
N ALA A 80 3.83 -1.16 -6.94
CA ALA A 80 3.90 -1.52 -5.52
C ALA A 80 5.31 -1.89 -5.10
N SER A 81 5.57 -1.77 -3.80
CA SER A 81 6.85 -2.11 -3.17
C SER A 81 7.32 -3.52 -3.57
N GLN A 82 8.63 -3.74 -3.48
CA GLN A 82 9.20 -5.06 -3.73
C GLN A 82 8.63 -6.11 -2.77
N LEU A 83 8.41 -5.73 -1.51
CA LEU A 83 7.79 -6.60 -0.51
C LEU A 83 6.36 -7.02 -0.91
N ILE A 84 5.55 -6.11 -1.45
CA ILE A 84 4.22 -6.46 -1.99
C ILE A 84 4.37 -7.48 -3.14
N ASN A 85 5.30 -7.26 -4.07
CA ASN A 85 5.50 -8.18 -5.19
C ASN A 85 5.94 -9.58 -4.74
N THR A 86 6.78 -9.67 -3.71
CA THR A 86 7.16 -10.94 -3.06
C THR A 86 5.95 -11.61 -2.41
N LEU A 87 5.17 -10.84 -1.64
CA LEU A 87 3.98 -11.34 -0.96
C LEU A 87 2.87 -11.77 -1.93
N MET A 88 2.67 -11.08 -3.06
CA MET A 88 1.69 -11.48 -4.07
C MET A 88 1.92 -12.93 -4.50
N LYS A 89 3.17 -13.28 -4.85
CA LYS A 89 3.53 -14.64 -5.25
C LYS A 89 3.38 -15.64 -4.10
N ALA A 90 3.90 -15.31 -2.93
CA ALA A 90 3.88 -16.20 -1.76
C ALA A 90 2.45 -16.49 -1.27
N MET A 91 1.57 -15.48 -1.30
CA MET A 91 0.17 -15.61 -0.91
C MET A 91 -0.62 -16.50 -1.87
N ILE A 92 -0.45 -16.33 -3.19
CA ILE A 92 -1.11 -17.23 -4.17
C ILE A 92 -0.64 -18.66 -3.98
N ALA A 93 0.68 -18.88 -3.85
CA ALA A 93 1.24 -20.21 -3.61
C ALA A 93 0.72 -20.86 -2.33
N GLY A 94 0.62 -20.10 -1.23
CA GLY A 94 0.14 -20.60 0.06
C GLY A 94 -1.37 -20.81 0.16
N VAL A 95 -2.15 -20.19 -0.73
CA VAL A 95 -3.62 -20.27 -0.71
C VAL A 95 -4.17 -21.25 -1.74
N ARG A 96 -3.54 -21.39 -2.92
CA ARG A 96 -4.12 -22.08 -4.08
C ARG A 96 -4.66 -23.48 -3.76
N ASP A 97 -3.89 -24.31 -3.08
CA ASP A 97 -4.26 -25.72 -2.84
C ASP A 97 -4.91 -25.93 -1.46
N ASN A 98 -5.13 -24.86 -0.69
CA ASN A 98 -5.77 -24.92 0.62
C ASN A 98 -7.23 -24.48 0.53
N HIS A 99 -8.17 -25.41 0.58
CA HIS A 99 -9.61 -25.10 0.43
C HIS A 99 -10.13 -24.11 1.48
N ALA A 100 -9.69 -24.22 2.74
CA ALA A 100 -10.10 -23.31 3.81
C ALA A 100 -9.69 -21.85 3.51
N LEU A 101 -8.52 -21.64 2.88
CA LEU A 101 -8.03 -20.31 2.51
C LEU A 101 -8.50 -19.84 1.13
N ARG A 102 -8.74 -20.76 0.19
CA ARG A 102 -9.13 -20.42 -1.19
C ARG A 102 -10.62 -20.15 -1.33
N HIS A 103 -11.46 -20.97 -0.71
CA HIS A 103 -12.88 -20.95 -0.96
C HIS A 103 -13.50 -19.59 -0.62
N LYS A 104 -14.14 -18.95 -1.61
CA LYS A 104 -14.81 -17.63 -1.50
C LYS A 104 -13.89 -16.45 -1.17
N LEU A 105 -12.57 -16.62 -1.23
CA LEU A 105 -11.62 -15.51 -1.18
C LEU A 105 -11.77 -14.66 -2.45
N PHE A 106 -12.03 -13.36 -2.32
CA PHE A 106 -12.32 -12.50 -3.48
C PHE A 106 -11.39 -11.30 -3.63
N GLN A 107 -10.64 -10.95 -2.58
CA GLN A 107 -9.71 -9.81 -2.58
C GLN A 107 -8.59 -10.05 -1.57
N MET A 108 -7.41 -9.53 -1.89
CA MET A 108 -6.29 -9.41 -0.96
C MET A 108 -5.82 -7.96 -0.94
N ASP A 109 -5.68 -7.42 0.27
CA ASP A 109 -5.13 -6.09 0.50
C ASP A 109 -3.75 -6.22 1.14
N TYR A 110 -2.79 -5.46 0.63
CA TYR A 110 -1.41 -5.47 1.04
C TYR A 110 -1.02 -4.11 1.59
N LEU A 111 -0.50 -4.07 2.80
CA LEU A 111 0.11 -2.90 3.43
C LEU A 111 1.55 -3.27 3.80
N THR A 112 2.52 -2.47 3.37
CA THR A 112 3.95 -2.68 3.61
C THR A 112 4.62 -1.39 4.06
N THR A 113 5.78 -1.51 4.69
CA THR A 113 6.58 -0.37 5.18
C THR A 113 8.00 -0.37 4.62
N LEU A 114 8.69 0.77 4.69
CA LEU A 114 10.15 0.85 4.45
C LEU A 114 10.93 0.09 5.52
N SER A 115 10.37 -0.06 6.73
CA SER A 115 10.90 -0.91 7.80
C SER A 115 10.73 -2.42 7.56
N ASN A 116 10.29 -2.82 6.35
CA ASN A 116 10.15 -4.20 5.89
C ASN A 116 9.15 -5.05 6.72
N GLN A 117 8.08 -4.42 7.19
CA GLN A 117 6.93 -5.09 7.81
C GLN A 117 5.76 -5.14 6.83
N ALA A 118 4.84 -6.09 7.04
CA ALA A 118 3.66 -6.24 6.22
C ALA A 118 2.41 -6.67 6.98
N VAL A 119 1.26 -6.19 6.52
CA VAL A 119 -0.06 -6.73 6.85
C VAL A 119 -0.72 -7.16 5.54
N VAL A 120 -1.21 -8.39 5.49
CA VAL A 120 -2.02 -8.89 4.37
C VAL A 120 -3.42 -9.24 4.86
N SER A 121 -4.42 -8.57 4.32
CA SER A 121 -5.83 -8.85 4.60
C SER A 121 -6.43 -9.74 3.50
N LEU A 122 -6.99 -10.87 3.89
CA LEU A 122 -7.69 -11.81 3.02
C LEU A 122 -9.20 -11.61 3.21
N LEU A 123 -9.91 -11.22 2.14
CA LEU A 123 -11.33 -10.85 2.20
C LEU A 123 -12.21 -11.92 1.55
N TYR A 124 -13.27 -12.34 2.26
CA TYR A 124 -14.08 -13.50 1.91
C TYR A 124 -15.58 -13.21 1.79
N HIS A 125 -16.23 -13.94 0.89
CA HIS A 125 -17.69 -14.10 0.83
C HIS A 125 -18.15 -15.40 1.53
N LYS A 126 -17.59 -15.68 2.71
CA LYS A 126 -17.99 -16.78 3.59
C LYS A 126 -17.77 -16.39 5.05
N LYS A 127 -18.35 -17.15 5.97
CA LYS A 127 -17.96 -17.08 7.39
C LYS A 127 -16.55 -17.65 7.55
N LEU A 128 -15.80 -17.08 8.49
CA LEU A 128 -14.49 -17.57 8.88
C LEU A 128 -14.65 -18.31 10.20
N ASP A 129 -14.14 -19.54 10.25
CA ASP A 129 -14.24 -20.49 11.36
C ASP A 129 -12.85 -20.89 11.84
N GLU A 130 -12.80 -21.90 12.71
CA GLU A 130 -11.55 -22.38 13.30
C GLU A 130 -10.65 -23.08 12.26
N GLU A 131 -11.24 -23.80 11.30
CA GLU A 131 -10.49 -24.40 10.18
C GLU A 131 -9.75 -23.32 9.37
N TRP A 132 -10.41 -22.19 9.10
CA TRP A 132 -9.74 -21.04 8.48
C TRP A 132 -8.61 -20.49 9.36
N ARG A 133 -8.82 -20.36 10.68
CA ARG A 133 -7.81 -19.82 11.60
C ARG A 133 -6.56 -20.69 11.64
N GLU A 134 -6.71 -22.00 11.74
CA GLU A 134 -5.60 -22.96 11.75
C GLU A 134 -4.79 -22.86 10.45
N ALA A 135 -5.47 -22.90 9.30
CA ALA A 135 -4.84 -22.79 7.98
C ALA A 135 -4.12 -21.44 7.79
N ALA A 136 -4.74 -20.34 8.23
CA ALA A 136 -4.15 -19.00 8.12
C ALA A 136 -2.94 -18.83 9.04
N THR A 137 -2.97 -19.44 10.23
CA THR A 137 -1.85 -19.48 11.17
C THR A 137 -0.67 -20.23 10.55
N ALA A 138 -0.90 -21.42 9.99
CA ALA A 138 0.13 -22.19 9.30
C ALA A 138 0.73 -21.42 8.11
N LEU A 139 -0.10 -20.72 7.32
CA LEU A 139 0.38 -19.86 6.22
C LEU A 139 1.27 -18.73 6.72
N ARG A 140 0.84 -17.99 7.75
CA ARG A 140 1.64 -16.90 8.34
C ARG A 140 3.00 -17.40 8.81
N ASP A 141 3.03 -18.54 9.51
CA ASP A 141 4.27 -19.10 10.04
C ASP A 141 5.19 -19.57 8.92
N ALA A 142 4.65 -20.14 7.84
CA ALA A 142 5.41 -20.48 6.65
C ALA A 142 6.00 -19.24 5.93
N LEU A 143 5.29 -18.11 5.92
CA LEU A 143 5.80 -16.85 5.37
C LEU A 143 6.91 -16.26 6.27
N ARG A 144 6.72 -16.30 7.58
CA ARG A 144 7.74 -15.86 8.55
C ARG A 144 9.00 -16.72 8.49
N ALA A 145 8.86 -18.02 8.27
CA ALA A 145 9.99 -18.93 8.04
C ALA A 145 10.82 -18.57 6.80
N GLN A 146 10.23 -17.83 5.83
CA GLN A 146 10.93 -17.27 4.66
C GLN A 146 11.56 -15.90 4.95
N GLY A 147 11.54 -15.43 6.20
CA GLY A 147 12.09 -14.13 6.60
C GLY A 147 11.15 -12.95 6.37
N LEU A 148 9.86 -13.20 6.09
CA LEU A 148 8.87 -12.14 5.89
C LEU A 148 8.26 -11.73 7.24
N ASN A 149 8.48 -10.49 7.66
CA ASN A 149 7.83 -9.93 8.84
C ASN A 149 6.38 -9.54 8.52
N VAL A 150 5.48 -10.54 8.53
CA VAL A 150 4.10 -10.40 8.07
C VAL A 150 3.08 -10.78 9.13
N HIS A 151 1.98 -10.03 9.15
CA HIS A 151 0.74 -10.36 9.84
C HIS A 151 -0.36 -10.65 8.82
N LEU A 152 -1.30 -11.54 9.16
CA LEU A 152 -2.47 -11.84 8.34
C LEU A 152 -3.75 -11.46 9.07
N ILE A 153 -4.71 -10.92 8.32
CA ILE A 153 -6.06 -10.60 8.79
C ILE A 153 -7.08 -11.31 7.90
N GLY A 154 -8.03 -12.00 8.53
CA GLY A 154 -9.22 -12.54 7.85
C GLY A 154 -10.38 -11.56 7.95
N ARG A 155 -10.99 -11.22 6.82
CA ARG A 155 -12.16 -10.33 6.78
C ARG A 155 -13.34 -11.00 6.08
N ALA A 156 -14.51 -10.87 6.69
CA ALA A 156 -15.80 -11.18 6.10
C ALA A 156 -16.84 -10.17 6.62
N THR A 157 -18.08 -10.26 6.15
CA THR A 157 -19.16 -9.39 6.64
C THR A 157 -19.27 -9.43 8.17
N LYS A 158 -19.00 -8.29 8.83
CA LYS A 158 -18.98 -8.14 10.30
C LYS A 158 -17.97 -9.05 11.03
N THR A 159 -16.95 -9.54 10.34
CA THR A 159 -15.90 -10.39 10.91
C THR A 159 -14.53 -9.82 10.58
N LYS A 160 -13.70 -9.65 11.61
CA LYS A 160 -12.28 -9.33 11.51
C LYS A 160 -11.55 -10.29 12.44
N ILE A 161 -10.71 -11.15 11.89
CA ILE A 161 -9.83 -12.05 12.64
C ILE A 161 -8.41 -11.57 12.44
N GLU A 162 -7.85 -10.99 13.50
CA GLU A 162 -6.43 -10.68 13.59
C GLU A 162 -5.73 -11.92 14.13
N LEU A 163 -4.72 -12.43 13.43
CA LEU A 163 -3.94 -13.56 13.97
C LEU A 163 -3.03 -13.12 15.12
N ASP A 164 -2.48 -11.91 15.04
CA ASP A 164 -1.67 -11.30 16.10
C ASP A 164 -2.09 -9.84 16.36
N GLN A 165 -2.07 -9.02 15.31
CA GLN A 165 -2.34 -7.58 15.35
C GLN A 165 -2.76 -7.08 13.96
N ASP A 166 -3.26 -5.84 13.90
CA ASP A 166 -3.74 -5.18 12.69
C ASP A 166 -2.89 -3.99 12.24
N TYR A 167 -1.71 -3.81 12.82
CA TYR A 167 -0.83 -2.67 12.52
C TYR A 167 0.61 -3.11 12.30
N ILE A 168 1.36 -2.26 11.62
CA ILE A 168 2.82 -2.36 11.44
C ILE A 168 3.47 -0.99 11.69
N ASP A 169 4.74 -0.99 12.08
CA ASP A 169 5.47 0.22 12.44
C ASP A 169 6.41 0.65 11.31
N GLU A 170 6.11 1.77 10.68
CA GLU A 170 6.92 2.42 9.64
C GLU A 170 8.10 3.18 10.26
N ARG A 171 9.25 3.20 9.57
CA ARG A 171 10.45 3.93 10.00
C ARG A 171 10.89 4.84 8.86
N LEU A 172 10.69 6.14 9.04
CA LEU A 172 11.02 7.15 8.02
C LEU A 172 12.25 7.96 8.46
N PRO A 173 13.30 8.05 7.63
CA PRO A 173 14.35 9.04 7.84
C PRO A 173 13.82 10.41 7.41
N VAL A 174 13.64 11.33 8.35
CA VAL A 174 13.13 12.69 8.10
C VAL A 174 14.11 13.69 8.69
N ALA A 175 14.71 14.53 7.85
CA ALA A 175 15.64 15.59 8.28
C ALA A 175 16.76 15.10 9.24
N GLY A 176 17.29 13.90 8.98
CA GLY A 176 18.37 13.30 9.77
C GLY A 176 17.94 12.58 11.05
N LYS A 177 16.64 12.54 11.36
CA LYS A 177 16.09 11.79 12.49
C LYS A 177 15.21 10.65 11.98
N GLU A 178 15.28 9.51 12.66
CA GLU A 178 14.33 8.43 12.40
C GLU A 178 13.01 8.69 13.14
N MET A 179 11.91 8.65 12.40
CA MET A 179 10.55 8.80 12.89
C MET A 179 9.81 7.47 12.79
N ILE A 180 9.08 7.10 13.84
CA ILE A 180 8.32 5.85 13.90
C ILE A 180 6.84 6.16 13.80
N TYR A 181 6.16 5.57 12.82
CA TYR A 181 4.73 5.75 12.60
C TYR A 181 4.01 4.41 12.60
N ARG A 182 3.07 4.24 13.54
CA ARG A 182 2.17 3.08 13.49
C ARG A 182 1.17 3.25 12.36
N GLN A 183 1.07 2.24 11.51
CA GLN A 183 0.14 2.16 10.40
C GLN A 183 -0.85 1.03 10.66
N VAL A 184 -2.11 1.40 10.94
CA VAL A 184 -3.20 0.46 11.21
C VAL A 184 -3.89 0.10 9.90
N GLU A 185 -4.19 -1.17 9.70
CA GLU A 185 -4.95 -1.66 8.54
C GLU A 185 -6.30 -0.96 8.42
N ASN A 186 -6.73 -0.68 7.18
CA ASN A 186 -7.89 0.16 6.83
C ASN A 186 -7.88 1.61 7.32
N SER A 187 -6.86 2.06 8.06
CA SER A 187 -6.66 3.48 8.34
C SER A 187 -5.86 4.15 7.21
N PHE A 188 -6.07 5.46 7.02
CA PHE A 188 -5.35 6.19 5.99
C PHE A 188 -3.86 6.28 6.32
N THR A 189 -3.02 5.98 5.33
CA THR A 189 -1.58 6.23 5.33
C THR A 189 -1.18 6.77 3.97
N GLN A 190 -0.12 7.57 3.91
CA GLN A 190 0.39 8.06 2.64
C GLN A 190 0.90 6.88 1.80
N PRO A 191 0.37 6.65 0.59
CA PRO A 191 0.66 5.44 -0.16
C PRO A 191 2.06 5.43 -0.77
N ASN A 192 2.79 6.54 -0.74
CA ASN A 192 4.15 6.67 -1.26
C ASN A 192 5.06 7.21 -0.16
N ALA A 193 5.80 6.31 0.51
CA ALA A 193 6.67 6.68 1.63
C ALA A 193 7.80 7.62 1.19
N ALA A 194 8.36 7.46 -0.01
CA ALA A 194 9.41 8.33 -0.53
C ALA A 194 8.90 9.76 -0.77
N MET A 195 7.65 9.91 -1.19
CA MET A 195 7.02 11.23 -1.29
C MET A 195 6.62 11.78 0.08
N ASN A 196 6.23 10.91 1.02
CA ASN A 196 5.89 11.30 2.37
C ASN A 196 7.09 11.89 3.14
N ILE A 197 8.27 11.29 3.00
CA ILE A 197 9.53 11.86 3.52
C ILE A 197 9.73 13.28 2.98
N GLN A 198 9.63 13.47 1.66
CA GLN A 198 9.78 14.78 1.02
C GLN A 198 8.73 15.80 1.51
N MET A 199 7.47 15.38 1.70
CA MET A 199 6.43 16.25 2.24
C MET A 199 6.72 16.67 3.69
N LEU A 200 7.22 15.76 4.53
CA LEU A 200 7.59 16.06 5.92
C LEU A 200 8.79 17.01 5.98
N GLU A 201 9.80 16.78 5.16
CA GLU A 201 10.99 17.65 5.10
C GLU A 201 10.63 19.03 4.57
N TRP A 202 9.77 19.13 3.56
CA TRP A 202 9.25 20.40 3.07
C TRP A 202 8.44 21.13 4.15
N ALA A 203 7.54 20.43 4.85
CA ALA A 203 6.73 21.02 5.93
C ALA A 203 7.60 21.56 7.08
N LEU A 204 8.68 20.84 7.43
CA LEU A 204 9.65 21.30 8.42
C LEU A 204 10.38 22.56 7.98
N GLU A 205 10.79 22.65 6.71
CA GLU A 205 11.50 23.84 6.21
C GLU A 205 10.58 25.07 6.13
N VAL A 206 9.34 24.92 5.66
CA VAL A 206 8.41 26.07 5.54
C VAL A 206 7.86 26.56 6.88
N THR A 207 7.97 25.76 7.95
CA THR A 207 7.55 26.14 9.31
C THR A 207 8.72 26.52 10.21
N LYS A 208 9.94 26.56 9.67
CA LYS A 208 11.15 26.92 10.39
C LYS A 208 11.05 28.31 10.99
N ASP A 209 11.58 28.46 12.20
CA ASP A 209 11.60 29.70 12.99
C ASP A 209 10.22 30.31 13.32
N SER A 210 9.12 29.57 13.04
CA SER A 210 7.75 29.93 13.43
C SER A 210 7.62 30.19 14.94
N LYS A 211 6.65 31.02 15.33
CA LYS A 211 6.39 31.41 16.73
C LYS A 211 4.99 30.97 17.11
N GLY A 212 4.83 30.49 18.34
CA GLY A 212 3.55 30.03 18.88
C GLY A 212 3.36 28.53 18.73
N ASP A 213 2.10 28.11 18.59
CA ASP A 213 1.68 26.71 18.57
C ASP A 213 1.09 26.31 17.20
N LEU A 214 1.18 25.02 16.87
CA LEU A 214 0.61 24.44 15.64
C LEU A 214 -0.72 23.72 15.97
N LEU A 215 -1.72 23.89 15.10
CA LEU A 215 -2.97 23.11 15.11
C LEU A 215 -3.10 22.32 13.82
N GLU A 216 -3.14 21.00 13.91
CA GLU A 216 -3.45 20.12 12.78
C GLU A 216 -4.86 19.52 12.95
N LEU A 217 -5.68 19.64 11.91
CA LEU A 217 -7.01 19.04 11.86
C LEU A 217 -6.95 17.72 11.10
N TYR A 218 -7.61 16.67 11.62
CA TYR A 218 -7.66 15.35 10.97
C TYR A 218 -6.29 14.71 10.72
N CYS A 219 -5.39 14.77 11.70
CA CYS A 219 -3.99 14.34 11.59
C CYS A 219 -3.76 12.82 11.37
N GLY A 220 -4.83 12.01 11.36
CA GLY A 220 -4.73 10.57 11.15
C GLY A 220 -3.86 9.89 12.22
N ASN A 221 -2.76 9.27 11.80
CA ASN A 221 -1.77 8.68 12.71
C ASN A 221 -0.72 9.69 13.23
N GLY A 222 -0.98 10.99 13.07
CA GLY A 222 -0.06 12.07 13.46
C GLY A 222 1.09 12.25 12.48
N ASN A 223 0.84 12.12 11.18
CA ASN A 223 1.93 12.11 10.18
C ASN A 223 2.74 13.41 10.19
N PHE A 224 2.09 14.58 10.17
CA PHE A 224 2.74 15.90 10.09
C PHE A 224 2.93 16.59 11.44
N LEU A 225 2.44 15.99 12.54
CA LEU A 225 2.53 16.55 13.89
C LEU A 225 3.94 16.42 14.48
#